data_AF-Q99P30-F1
#
_entry.id   AF-Q99P30-F1
#
_cell.length_a   1.000
_cell.length_b   1.000
_cell.length_c   1.000
_cell.angle_alpha   90.00
_cell.angle_beta   90.00
_cell.angle_gamma   90.00
#
_symmetry.space_group_name_H-M   'P 1'
#
loop_
_entity.id
_entity.type
_entity.pdbx_description
1 polymer ?
#
loop_
_entity_poly.entity_id
_entity_poly.type
_entity_poly.pdbx_seq_one_letter_code
_entity_poly.pdbx_strand_id
1 'polypeptide(L)'
;MSRPCGLPEPVRNNLIDDAKARLRKSDVGTRYSHLSSNKFSVLVPLLARGGKLYLMFTVRSDKLKREPGEVCFPGGKRDPVDTDDTATALREAQEEVGLHPHQVEVVSHLVPYVFDNDALVTPVVGFLDHNFQAQPNADEVKEVFFVPLDYFLHPQVYYQKQITQSGRDFIMHCFEYKDPETGVNYLIQGMTSKLAVLVALIILEQSPAFKIDFDLHDLIPSCERTFLWRYSLSKL
;
A
#
# COMPACT_ATOMS: atom_id res chain seq x y z
N MET A 1 -5.03 -35.07 8.52
CA MET A 1 -4.16 -34.09 7.84
C MET A 1 -4.96 -33.41 6.76
N SER A 2 -5.50 -32.24 7.04
CA SER A 2 -6.22 -31.44 6.03
C SER A 2 -5.18 -30.79 5.13
N ARG A 3 -5.12 -31.18 3.86
CA ARG A 3 -4.32 -30.45 2.87
C ARG A 3 -4.84 -29.01 2.81
N PRO A 4 -3.98 -27.98 2.80
CA PRO A 4 -4.45 -26.64 2.48
C PRO A 4 -4.97 -26.71 1.05
N CYS A 5 -6.27 -26.45 0.88
CA CYS A 5 -6.91 -26.39 -0.42
C CYS A 5 -6.45 -25.11 -1.12
N GLY A 6 -5.23 -25.14 -1.67
CA GLY A 6 -4.79 -24.15 -2.64
C GLY A 6 -5.52 -24.38 -3.95
N LEU A 7 -5.84 -23.31 -4.67
CA LEU A 7 -6.35 -23.43 -6.03
C LEU A 7 -5.37 -24.22 -6.90
N PRO A 8 -5.86 -24.88 -7.97
CA PRO A 8 -4.99 -25.34 -9.03
C PRO A 8 -4.13 -24.15 -9.51
N GLU A 9 -2.82 -24.35 -9.55
CA GLU A 9 -1.80 -23.45 -10.15
C GLU A 9 -2.32 -22.57 -11.31
N PRO A 10 -3.03 -23.10 -12.33
CA PRO A 10 -3.49 -22.29 -13.45
C PRO A 10 -4.47 -21.15 -13.08
N VAL A 11 -5.38 -21.36 -12.12
CA VAL A 11 -6.35 -20.31 -11.72
C VAL A 11 -5.64 -19.21 -10.95
N ARG A 12 -4.68 -19.60 -10.09
CA ARG A 12 -3.86 -18.66 -9.34
C ARG A 12 -3.01 -17.78 -10.26
N ASN A 13 -2.36 -18.40 -11.25
CA ASN A 13 -1.53 -17.67 -12.21
C ASN A 13 -2.36 -16.67 -13.00
N ASN A 14 -3.57 -17.04 -13.43
CA ASN A 14 -4.46 -16.12 -14.15
C ASN A 14 -4.84 -14.88 -13.31
N LEU A 15 -5.16 -15.06 -12.03
CA LEU A 15 -5.48 -13.94 -11.11
C LEU A 15 -4.30 -12.97 -10.95
N ILE A 16 -3.08 -13.50 -10.78
CA ILE A 16 -1.87 -12.70 -10.63
C ILE A 16 -1.55 -11.98 -11.95
N ASP A 17 -1.64 -12.67 -13.07
CA ASP A 17 -1.32 -12.13 -14.39
C ASP A 17 -2.27 -11.00 -14.80
N ASP A 18 -3.58 -11.16 -14.56
CA ASP A 18 -4.58 -10.11 -14.78
C ASP A 18 -4.30 -8.88 -13.90
N ALA A 19 -4.02 -9.10 -12.61
CA ALA A 19 -3.70 -8.02 -11.69
C ALA A 19 -2.41 -7.29 -12.10
N LYS A 20 -1.38 -8.01 -12.51
CA LYS A 20 -0.13 -7.44 -13.05
C LYS A 20 -0.38 -6.62 -14.31
N ALA A 21 -1.20 -7.14 -15.24
CA ALA A 21 -1.54 -6.43 -16.47
C ALA A 21 -2.25 -5.10 -16.20
N ARG A 22 -3.14 -5.06 -15.20
CA ARG A 22 -3.80 -3.82 -14.75
C ARG A 22 -2.83 -2.85 -14.09
N LEU A 23 -2.00 -3.33 -13.15
CA LEU A 23 -1.02 -2.50 -12.44
C LEU A 23 0.02 -1.86 -13.38
N ARG A 24 0.49 -2.59 -14.40
CA ARG A 24 1.44 -2.06 -15.39
C ARG A 24 0.87 -0.89 -16.20
N LYS A 25 -0.45 -0.83 -16.40
CA LYS A 25 -1.09 0.33 -17.06
C LYS A 25 -1.11 1.58 -16.17
N SER A 26 -0.98 1.39 -14.86
CA SER A 26 -0.97 2.44 -13.85
C SER A 26 0.44 2.83 -13.37
N ASP A 27 1.48 2.23 -13.98
CA ASP A 27 2.86 2.47 -13.61
C ASP A 27 3.34 3.86 -14.09
N VAL A 28 3.76 4.70 -13.14
CA VAL A 28 4.39 6.00 -13.44
C VAL A 28 5.92 5.91 -13.50
N GLY A 29 6.48 4.76 -13.16
CA GLY A 29 7.92 4.51 -13.10
C GLY A 29 8.66 5.57 -12.30
N THR A 30 9.74 6.09 -12.87
CA THR A 30 10.63 7.06 -12.21
C THR A 30 10.27 8.52 -12.48
N ARG A 31 9.11 8.80 -13.11
CA ARG A 31 8.71 10.14 -13.59
C ARG A 31 8.84 11.24 -12.54
N TYR A 32 8.54 10.94 -11.28
CA TYR A 32 8.53 11.90 -10.17
C TYR A 32 9.70 11.74 -9.19
N SER A 33 10.61 10.80 -9.48
CA SER A 33 11.69 10.44 -8.55
C SER A 33 12.64 11.60 -8.22
N HIS A 34 12.74 12.60 -9.10
CA HIS A 34 13.66 13.74 -9.00
C HIS A 34 13.08 14.98 -8.29
N LEU A 35 11.80 14.97 -7.89
CA LEU A 35 11.12 16.19 -7.42
C LEU A 35 11.54 16.62 -6.01
N SER A 36 11.82 15.69 -5.10
CA SER A 36 12.19 15.99 -3.72
C SER A 36 13.48 15.27 -3.34
N SER A 37 14.29 15.87 -2.48
CA SER A 37 15.41 15.19 -1.81
C SER A 37 14.96 14.44 -0.56
N ASN A 38 13.82 14.82 0.03
CA ASN A 38 13.23 14.18 1.19
C ASN A 38 12.31 13.02 0.73
N LYS A 39 12.92 11.88 0.41
CA LYS A 39 12.24 10.75 -0.23
C LYS A 39 12.02 9.59 0.74
N PHE A 40 10.83 9.01 0.64
CA PHE A 40 10.43 7.78 1.30
C PHE A 40 9.87 6.84 0.24
N SER A 41 9.94 5.54 0.51
CA SER A 41 9.31 4.54 -0.35
C SER A 41 8.59 3.52 0.51
N VAL A 42 7.40 3.11 0.06
CA VAL A 42 6.61 2.06 0.72
C VAL A 42 6.38 0.93 -0.26
N LEU A 43 6.51 -0.31 0.21
CA LEU A 43 6.10 -1.49 -0.53
C LEU A 43 4.63 -1.76 -0.27
N VAL A 44 3.81 -1.83 -1.32
CA VAL A 44 2.41 -2.26 -1.28
C VAL A 44 2.36 -3.75 -1.66
N PRO A 45 2.40 -4.68 -0.68
CA PRO A 45 2.69 -6.08 -0.94
C PRO A 45 1.40 -6.86 -1.14
N LEU A 46 1.29 -7.54 -2.27
CA LEU A 46 0.15 -8.37 -2.65
C LEU A 46 0.46 -9.85 -2.48
N LEU A 47 -0.39 -10.58 -1.79
CA LEU A 47 -0.30 -12.04 -1.65
C LEU A 47 -1.55 -12.70 -2.27
N ALA A 48 -1.32 -13.66 -3.17
CA ALA A 48 -2.38 -14.52 -3.68
C ALA A 48 -2.54 -15.75 -2.77
N ARG A 49 -3.68 -15.88 -2.08
CA ARG A 49 -4.02 -17.00 -1.19
C ARG A 49 -5.48 -17.40 -1.38
N GLY A 50 -5.76 -18.70 -1.52
CA GLY A 50 -7.14 -19.21 -1.58
C GLY A 50 -8.02 -18.59 -2.68
N GLY A 51 -7.44 -18.18 -3.81
CA GLY A 51 -8.19 -17.53 -4.91
C GLY A 51 -8.54 -16.08 -4.72
N LYS A 52 -7.97 -15.43 -3.70
CA LYS A 52 -8.09 -14.00 -3.47
C LYS A 52 -6.72 -13.34 -3.37
N LEU A 53 -6.71 -12.03 -3.60
CA LEU A 53 -5.57 -11.18 -3.32
C LEU A 53 -5.73 -10.56 -1.94
N TYR A 54 -4.62 -10.41 -1.24
CA TYR A 54 -4.52 -9.80 0.07
C TYR A 54 -3.44 -8.73 0.04
N LEU A 55 -3.67 -7.63 0.75
CA LEU A 55 -2.63 -6.67 1.08
C LEU A 55 -2.01 -7.02 2.43
N MET A 56 -0.69 -6.98 2.51
CA MET A 56 0.04 -7.10 3.77
C MET A 56 0.26 -5.73 4.40
N PHE A 57 0.08 -5.66 5.72
CA PHE A 57 0.30 -4.46 6.52
C PHE A 57 1.19 -4.77 7.72
N THR A 58 1.83 -3.73 8.25
CA THR A 58 2.55 -3.75 9.52
C THR A 58 1.83 -2.87 10.53
N VAL A 59 1.93 -3.24 11.80
CA VAL A 59 1.62 -2.37 12.94
C VAL A 59 2.95 -1.86 13.48
N ARG A 60 3.13 -0.55 13.48
CA ARG A 60 4.36 0.10 13.96
C ARG A 60 4.59 -0.20 15.44
N SER A 61 5.83 -0.49 15.82
CA SER A 61 6.23 -0.74 17.19
C SER A 61 5.91 0.46 18.08
N ASP A 62 5.45 0.18 19.30
CA ASP A 62 5.16 1.20 20.32
C ASP A 62 6.45 1.94 20.76
N LYS A 63 7.64 1.40 20.41
CA LYS A 63 8.95 2.00 20.69
C LYS A 63 9.33 3.13 19.71
N LEU A 64 8.65 3.25 18.57
CA LEU A 64 9.02 4.21 17.53
C LEU A 64 8.63 5.64 17.90
N LYS A 65 9.48 6.60 17.52
CA LYS A 65 9.25 8.03 17.78
C LYS A 65 8.08 8.60 16.96
N ARG A 66 7.86 8.06 15.77
CA ARG A 66 6.86 8.54 14.83
C ARG A 66 5.77 7.49 14.64
N GLU A 67 4.53 7.93 14.84
CA GLU A 67 3.31 7.15 14.59
C GLU A 67 3.32 5.77 15.27
N PRO A 68 3.62 5.67 16.59
CA PRO A 68 3.64 4.39 17.29
C PRO A 68 2.26 3.73 17.27
N GLY A 69 2.21 2.43 16.98
CA GLY A 69 0.97 1.65 16.92
C GLY A 69 0.13 1.87 15.66
N GLU A 70 0.53 2.75 14.74
CA GLU A 70 -0.22 2.94 13.50
C GLU A 70 -0.03 1.78 12.52
N VAL A 71 -1.07 1.55 11.71
CA VAL A 71 -1.04 0.60 10.60
C VAL A 71 -0.42 1.26 9.37
N CYS A 72 0.63 0.67 8.82
CA CYS A 72 1.25 1.13 7.59
C CYS A 72 1.62 -0.02 6.64
N PHE A 73 2.03 0.37 5.44
CA PHE A 73 2.76 -0.53 4.57
C PHE A 73 4.23 -0.57 5.01
N PRO A 74 4.96 -1.67 4.72
CA PRO A 74 6.40 -1.68 4.95
C PRO A 74 7.10 -0.57 4.17
N GLY A 75 8.07 0.10 4.79
CA GLY A 75 8.81 1.14 4.10
C GLY A 75 9.38 2.21 5.01
N GLY A 76 10.20 3.07 4.41
CA GLY A 76 10.94 4.05 5.17
C GLY A 76 11.64 5.08 4.30
N LYS A 77 12.63 5.73 4.90
CA LYS A 77 13.34 6.85 4.29
C LYS A 77 14.41 6.32 3.34
N ARG A 78 14.60 6.99 2.22
CA ARG A 78 15.70 6.68 1.31
C ARG A 78 17.06 6.89 1.98
N ASP A 79 17.91 5.87 1.92
CA ASP A 79 19.31 5.93 2.33
C ASP A 79 20.19 6.34 1.13
N PRO A 80 21.30 7.08 1.34
CA PRO A 80 22.31 7.33 0.30
C PRO A 80 22.79 6.11 -0.48
N VAL A 81 22.76 4.90 0.10
CA VAL A 81 23.17 3.66 -0.58
C VAL A 81 22.09 3.11 -1.53
N ASP A 82 20.83 3.53 -1.40
CA ASP A 82 19.74 3.04 -2.21
C ASP A 82 19.86 3.57 -3.66
N THR A 83 19.95 2.66 -4.62
CA THR A 83 20.13 2.99 -6.05
C THR A 83 18.91 3.73 -6.63
N ASP A 84 17.71 3.37 -6.19
CA ASP A 84 16.44 3.97 -6.60
C ASP A 84 15.36 3.80 -5.51
N ASP A 85 14.15 4.25 -5.82
CA ASP A 85 13.02 4.19 -4.88
C ASP A 85 12.57 2.75 -4.62
N THR A 86 12.78 1.82 -5.55
CA THR A 86 12.52 0.40 -5.37
C THR A 86 13.50 -0.21 -4.38
N ALA A 87 14.79 0.10 -4.49
CA ALA A 87 15.81 -0.35 -3.56
C ALA A 87 15.47 0.08 -2.13
N THR A 88 15.01 1.31 -1.93
CA THR A 88 14.52 1.77 -0.62
C THR A 88 13.35 0.92 -0.11
N ALA A 89 12.30 0.72 -0.91
CA ALA A 89 11.14 -0.07 -0.49
C ALA A 89 11.51 -1.52 -0.14
N LEU A 90 12.43 -2.13 -0.89
CA LEU A 90 12.87 -3.51 -0.68
C LEU A 90 13.79 -3.65 0.54
N ARG A 91 14.72 -2.71 0.75
CA ARG A 91 15.60 -2.69 1.93
C ARG A 91 14.77 -2.60 3.20
N GLU A 92 13.88 -1.62 3.27
CA GLU A 92 13.02 -1.38 4.44
C GLU A 92 12.10 -2.58 4.68
N ALA A 93 11.47 -3.15 3.64
CA ALA A 93 10.65 -4.36 3.80
C ALA A 93 11.47 -5.57 4.28
N GLN A 94 12.73 -5.69 3.89
CA GLN A 94 13.62 -6.73 4.40
C GLN A 94 13.94 -6.51 5.90
N GLU A 95 14.24 -5.27 6.29
CA GLU A 95 14.55 -4.88 7.68
C GLU A 95 13.35 -5.07 8.61
N GLU A 96 12.16 -4.66 8.16
CA GLU A 96 10.95 -4.66 8.99
C GLU A 96 10.30 -6.03 9.12
N VAL A 97 10.25 -6.82 8.03
CA VAL A 97 9.46 -8.08 7.98
C VAL A 97 10.21 -9.28 7.42
N GLY A 98 11.52 -9.16 7.16
CA GLY A 98 12.34 -10.25 6.63
C GLY A 98 12.04 -10.62 5.18
N LEU A 99 11.46 -9.71 4.40
CA LEU A 99 11.14 -9.95 3.00
C LEU A 99 12.39 -9.80 2.11
N HIS A 100 12.96 -10.92 1.67
CA HIS A 100 14.10 -10.87 0.76
C HIS A 100 13.69 -10.48 -0.68
N PRO A 101 14.57 -9.80 -1.45
CA PRO A 101 14.25 -9.38 -2.82
C PRO A 101 13.80 -10.49 -3.78
N HIS A 102 14.27 -11.73 -3.59
CA HIS A 102 13.86 -12.88 -4.43
C HIS A 102 12.45 -13.41 -4.09
N GLN A 103 11.86 -12.94 -2.99
CA GLN A 103 10.51 -13.31 -2.54
C GLN A 103 9.46 -12.28 -2.94
N VAL A 104 9.83 -11.28 -3.75
CA VAL A 104 8.89 -10.26 -4.22
C VAL A 104 9.20 -9.87 -5.66
N GLU A 105 8.17 -9.91 -6.51
CA GLU A 105 8.24 -9.34 -7.86
C GLU A 105 7.63 -7.95 -7.84
N VAL A 106 8.45 -6.92 -8.06
CA VAL A 106 7.97 -5.53 -8.21
C VAL A 106 7.34 -5.36 -9.58
N VAL A 107 6.14 -4.78 -9.62
CA VAL A 107 5.30 -4.73 -10.83
C VAL A 107 5.01 -3.30 -11.30
N SER A 108 4.85 -2.35 -10.38
CA SER A 108 4.57 -0.96 -10.73
C SER A 108 4.97 0.01 -9.62
N HIS A 109 5.19 1.27 -10.03
CA HIS A 109 5.27 2.44 -9.16
C HIS A 109 3.98 3.23 -9.33
N LEU A 110 3.29 3.54 -8.23
CA LEU A 110 2.09 4.38 -8.27
C LEU A 110 2.45 5.85 -8.15
N VAL A 111 1.47 6.72 -8.42
CA VAL A 111 1.60 8.17 -8.21
C VAL A 111 2.03 8.44 -6.77
N PRO A 112 3.11 9.22 -6.54
CA PRO A 112 3.57 9.51 -5.19
C PRO A 112 2.58 10.29 -4.35
N TYR A 113 2.78 10.23 -3.03
CA TYR A 113 2.04 11.02 -2.06
C TYR A 113 2.95 12.08 -1.44
N VAL A 114 2.47 13.32 -1.35
CA VAL A 114 3.16 14.40 -0.62
C VAL A 114 2.70 14.38 0.83
N PHE A 115 3.67 14.31 1.74
CA PHE A 115 3.51 14.29 3.18
C PHE A 115 4.44 15.35 3.80
N ASP A 116 4.14 15.81 5.02
CA ASP A 116 4.92 16.76 5.85
C ASP A 116 5.94 17.64 5.10
N ASN A 117 5.50 18.82 4.66
CA ASN A 117 6.37 19.92 4.21
C ASN A 117 7.35 19.62 3.05
N ASP A 118 7.13 18.57 2.25
CA ASP A 118 7.82 18.20 0.98
C ASP A 118 8.29 16.73 0.92
N ALA A 119 8.04 15.95 1.97
CA ALA A 119 8.34 14.54 1.95
C ALA A 119 7.53 13.84 0.85
N LEU A 120 8.21 13.13 -0.04
CA LEU A 120 7.59 12.42 -1.15
C LEU A 120 7.68 10.92 -0.90
N VAL A 121 6.52 10.28 -0.75
CA VAL A 121 6.38 8.84 -0.56
C VAL A 121 6.08 8.18 -1.89
N THR A 122 6.99 7.35 -2.41
CA THR A 122 6.80 6.56 -3.64
C THR A 122 6.22 5.18 -3.28
N PRO A 123 4.99 4.84 -3.71
CA PRO A 123 4.42 3.51 -3.51
C PRO A 123 4.92 2.54 -4.59
N VAL A 124 5.53 1.45 -4.17
CA VAL A 124 6.05 0.38 -5.02
C VAL A 124 5.15 -0.84 -4.83
N VAL A 125 4.47 -1.33 -5.87
CA VAL A 125 3.59 -2.49 -5.77
C VAL A 125 4.35 -3.75 -6.12
N GLY A 126 4.28 -4.77 -5.26
CA GLY A 126 4.97 -6.04 -5.48
C GLY A 126 4.12 -7.25 -5.10
N PHE A 127 4.30 -8.36 -5.82
CA PHE A 127 3.69 -9.65 -5.49
C PHE A 127 4.64 -10.48 -4.67
N LEU A 128 4.18 -10.88 -3.48
CA LEU A 128 4.89 -11.76 -2.58
C LEU A 128 4.90 -13.21 -3.11
N ASP A 129 6.02 -13.89 -2.91
CA ASP A 129 6.08 -15.33 -3.08
C ASP A 129 5.10 -16.01 -2.12
N HIS A 130 4.55 -17.13 -2.58
CA HIS A 130 3.56 -17.89 -1.84
C HIS A 130 4.07 -18.55 -0.56
N ASN A 131 5.37 -18.79 -0.47
CA ASN A 131 6.02 -19.35 0.70
C ASN A 131 6.59 -18.27 1.62
N PHE A 132 6.40 -16.99 1.30
CA PHE A 132 6.81 -15.92 2.20
C PHE A 132 6.12 -16.06 3.56
N GLN A 133 6.94 -15.99 4.61
CA GLN A 133 6.52 -15.96 6.01
C GLN A 133 7.19 -14.76 6.64
N ALA A 134 6.38 -13.82 7.15
CA ALA A 134 6.91 -12.62 7.76
C ALA A 134 7.73 -12.95 9.02
N GLN A 135 8.85 -12.26 9.17
CA GLN A 135 9.70 -12.29 10.37
C GLN A 135 9.80 -10.86 10.89
N PRO A 136 8.81 -10.39 11.67
CA PRO A 136 8.75 -9.01 12.11
C PRO A 136 9.94 -8.66 13.00
N ASN A 137 10.63 -7.57 12.68
CA ASN A 137 11.62 -6.98 13.58
C ASN A 137 10.90 -6.28 14.74
N ALA A 138 10.95 -6.85 15.95
CA ALA A 138 10.23 -6.35 17.12
C ALA A 138 10.62 -4.93 17.58
N ASP A 139 11.72 -4.38 17.09
CA ASP A 139 12.09 -2.98 17.36
C ASP A 139 11.29 -1.99 16.49
N GLU A 140 10.79 -2.43 15.34
CA GLU A 140 10.12 -1.58 14.34
C GLU A 140 8.68 -1.98 14.06
N VAL A 141 8.39 -3.28 14.07
CA VAL A 141 7.09 -3.88 13.77
C VAL A 141 6.59 -4.68 14.95
N LYS A 142 5.44 -4.28 15.46
CA LYS A 142 4.70 -5.00 16.50
C LYS A 142 4.01 -6.24 15.94
N GLU A 143 3.44 -6.12 14.75
CA GLU A 143 2.59 -7.15 14.17
C GLU A 143 2.52 -7.03 12.64
N VAL A 144 2.31 -8.16 11.96
CA VAL A 144 2.05 -8.23 10.51
C VAL A 144 0.72 -8.94 10.31
N PHE A 145 -0.13 -8.39 9.47
CA PHE A 145 -1.44 -8.96 9.16
C PHE A 145 -1.81 -8.75 7.69
N PHE A 146 -2.81 -9.50 7.24
CA PHE A 146 -3.26 -9.49 5.85
C PHE A 146 -4.74 -9.14 5.76
N VAL A 147 -5.10 -8.28 4.82
CA VAL A 147 -6.50 -7.89 4.57
C VAL A 147 -6.87 -8.28 3.15
N PRO A 148 -8.02 -8.96 2.93
CA PRO A 148 -8.53 -9.22 1.59
C PRO A 148 -8.64 -7.92 0.78
N LEU A 149 -8.15 -7.92 -0.47
CA LEU A 149 -8.14 -6.71 -1.30
C LEU A 149 -9.55 -6.17 -1.57
N ASP A 150 -10.54 -7.07 -1.69
CA ASP A 150 -11.96 -6.74 -1.87
C ASP A 150 -12.56 -5.99 -0.68
N TYR A 151 -11.97 -6.12 0.52
CA TYR A 151 -12.39 -5.38 1.71
C TYR A 151 -12.34 -3.87 1.54
N PHE A 152 -11.37 -3.37 0.77
CA PHE A 152 -11.20 -1.92 0.57
C PHE A 152 -12.21 -1.33 -0.41
N LEU A 153 -13.03 -2.13 -1.08
CA LEU A 153 -14.16 -1.66 -1.90
C LEU A 153 -15.51 -1.93 -1.22
N HIS A 154 -15.61 -3.05 -0.50
CA HIS A 154 -16.85 -3.47 0.19
C HIS A 154 -16.58 -3.76 1.67
N PRO A 155 -16.22 -2.73 2.47
CA PRO A 155 -15.85 -2.93 3.87
C PRO A 155 -17.08 -3.26 4.73
N GLN A 156 -16.85 -4.07 5.77
CA GLN A 156 -17.88 -4.32 6.78
C GLN A 156 -18.03 -3.13 7.75
N VAL A 157 -16.89 -2.53 8.15
CA VAL A 157 -16.87 -1.35 9.01
C VAL A 157 -15.99 -0.28 8.37
N TYR A 158 -16.62 0.83 8.01
CA TYR A 158 -16.00 1.96 7.33
C TYR A 158 -16.67 3.27 7.73
N TYR A 159 -15.86 4.31 7.88
CA TYR A 159 -16.32 5.68 8.02
C TYR A 159 -15.32 6.66 7.42
N GLN A 160 -15.78 7.88 7.18
CA GLN A 160 -14.98 8.95 6.60
C GLN A 160 -14.82 10.09 7.59
N LYS A 161 -13.63 10.69 7.62
CA LYS A 161 -13.39 11.98 8.27
C LYS A 161 -13.11 13.03 7.19
N GLN A 162 -13.73 14.19 7.29
CA GLN A 162 -13.33 15.34 6.48
C GLN A 162 -12.12 16.00 7.13
N ILE A 163 -11.09 16.23 6.33
CA ILE A 163 -9.87 16.91 6.76
C ILE A 163 -9.65 18.09 5.82
N THR A 164 -9.67 19.29 6.38
CA THR A 164 -9.30 20.49 5.64
C THR A 164 -7.79 20.66 5.69
N GLN A 165 -7.14 20.62 4.53
CA GLN A 165 -5.70 20.85 4.38
C GLN A 165 -5.48 21.90 3.29
N SER A 166 -4.76 22.98 3.63
CA SER A 166 -4.44 24.08 2.71
C SER A 166 -5.68 24.64 1.98
N GLY A 167 -6.79 24.78 2.71
CA GLY A 167 -8.05 25.33 2.19
C GLY A 167 -8.87 24.40 1.27
N ARG A 168 -8.47 23.14 1.11
CA ARG A 168 -9.28 22.10 0.45
C ARG A 168 -9.69 21.01 1.43
N ASP A 169 -10.92 20.55 1.27
CA ASP A 169 -11.44 19.41 2.02
C ASP A 169 -11.03 18.10 1.35
N PHE A 170 -10.44 17.21 2.13
CA PHE A 170 -10.08 15.86 1.76
C PHE A 170 -10.89 14.85 2.55
N ILE A 171 -11.19 13.73 1.90
CA ILE A 171 -11.74 12.57 2.56
C ILE A 171 -10.57 11.75 3.10
N MET A 172 -10.60 11.47 4.40
CA MET A 172 -9.79 10.43 5.01
C MET A 172 -10.65 9.20 5.24
N HIS A 173 -10.33 8.13 4.52
CA HIS A 173 -10.98 6.83 4.66
C HIS A 173 -10.45 6.11 5.91
N CYS A 174 -11.36 5.64 6.76
CA CYS A 174 -11.05 4.87 7.95
C CYS A 174 -11.74 3.51 7.84
N PHE A 175 -10.95 2.44 7.83
CA PHE A 175 -11.41 1.06 7.75
C PHE A 175 -11.10 0.34 9.06
N GLU A 176 -12.09 -0.27 9.69
CA GLU A 176 -11.86 -1.17 10.82
C GLU A 176 -11.95 -2.60 10.32
N TYR A 177 -10.85 -3.34 10.34
CA TYR A 177 -10.78 -4.72 9.91
C TYR A 177 -10.62 -5.63 11.13
N LYS A 178 -11.54 -6.58 11.29
CA LYS A 178 -11.42 -7.64 12.30
C LYS A 178 -10.84 -8.88 11.64
N ASP A 179 -9.65 -9.29 12.05
CA ASP A 179 -9.04 -10.53 11.59
C ASP A 179 -9.87 -11.73 12.09
N PRO A 180 -10.38 -12.58 11.19
CA PRO A 180 -11.21 -13.72 11.55
C PRO A 180 -10.45 -14.84 12.27
N GLU A 181 -9.13 -14.94 12.08
CA GLU A 181 -8.27 -15.96 12.70
C GLU A 181 -7.89 -15.57 14.13
N THR A 182 -7.49 -14.31 14.35
CA THR A 182 -7.00 -13.84 15.65
C THR A 182 -8.06 -13.10 16.48
N GLY A 183 -9.10 -12.57 15.83
CA GLY A 183 -10.12 -11.72 16.46
C GLY A 183 -9.66 -10.28 16.73
N VAL A 184 -8.43 -9.93 16.38
CA VAL A 184 -7.86 -8.58 16.55
C VAL A 184 -8.52 -7.60 15.59
N ASN A 185 -8.78 -6.37 16.07
CA ASN A 185 -9.30 -5.28 15.26
C ASN A 185 -8.16 -4.32 14.88
N TYR A 186 -8.01 -4.00 13.60
CA TYR A 186 -7.05 -3.04 13.08
C TYR A 186 -7.77 -1.84 12.47
N LEU A 187 -7.26 -0.65 12.72
CA LEU A 187 -7.72 0.59 12.09
C LEU A 187 -6.73 0.98 10.98
N ILE A 188 -7.18 0.91 9.73
CA ILE A 188 -6.41 1.33 8.55
C ILE A 188 -6.94 2.69 8.08
N GLN A 189 -6.10 3.73 8.14
CA GLN A 189 -6.51 5.10 7.83
C GLN A 189 -5.41 5.90 7.10
N GLY A 190 -5.71 7.17 6.79
CA GLY A 190 -4.73 8.10 6.23
C GLY A 190 -4.24 7.75 4.83
N MET A 191 -2.94 7.93 4.59
CA MET A 191 -2.30 7.59 3.31
C MET A 191 -2.39 6.08 3.02
N THR A 192 -2.20 5.25 4.05
CA THR A 192 -2.25 3.79 3.95
C THR A 192 -3.58 3.32 3.37
N SER A 193 -4.70 3.84 3.89
CA SER A 193 -6.02 3.48 3.38
C SER A 193 -6.27 3.98 1.95
N LYS A 194 -5.79 5.18 1.60
CA LYS A 194 -5.88 5.71 0.23
C LYS A 194 -5.16 4.83 -0.79
N LEU A 195 -3.94 4.39 -0.46
CA LEU A 195 -3.17 3.50 -1.32
C LEU A 195 -3.83 2.13 -1.46
N ALA A 196 -4.38 1.58 -0.36
CA ALA A 196 -5.12 0.32 -0.40
C ALA A 196 -6.37 0.39 -1.30
N VAL A 197 -7.16 1.47 -1.18
CA VAL A 197 -8.30 1.73 -2.06
C VAL A 197 -7.86 1.88 -3.52
N LEU A 198 -6.81 2.66 -3.78
CA LEU A 198 -6.30 2.86 -5.15
C LEU A 198 -5.89 1.54 -5.80
N VAL A 199 -5.13 0.69 -5.09
CA VAL A 199 -4.73 -0.63 -5.60
C VAL A 199 -5.95 -1.53 -5.82
N ALA A 200 -6.92 -1.51 -4.91
CA ALA A 200 -8.15 -2.27 -5.07
C ALA A 200 -8.97 -1.81 -6.30
N LEU A 201 -9.08 -0.50 -6.53
CA LEU A 201 -9.73 0.05 -7.73
C LEU A 201 -9.03 -0.37 -9.02
N ILE A 202 -7.69 -0.27 -9.06
CA ILE A 202 -6.88 -0.66 -10.24
C ILE A 202 -7.05 -2.14 -10.54
N ILE A 203 -6.93 -3.00 -9.53
CA ILE A 203 -6.90 -4.44 -9.74
C ILE A 203 -8.28 -5.05 -9.91
N LEU A 204 -9.28 -4.61 -9.14
CA LEU A 204 -10.60 -5.23 -9.14
C LEU A 204 -11.55 -4.60 -10.16
N GLU A 205 -11.26 -3.40 -10.66
CA GLU A 205 -12.08 -2.66 -11.62
C GLU A 205 -13.56 -2.55 -11.18
N GLN A 206 -13.77 -2.39 -9.87
CA GLN A 206 -15.08 -2.31 -9.24
C GLN A 206 -15.27 -0.97 -8.53
N SER A 207 -16.50 -0.47 -8.54
CA SER A 207 -16.86 0.71 -7.77
C SER A 207 -16.96 0.37 -6.28
N PRO A 208 -16.45 1.24 -5.39
CA PRO A 208 -16.56 1.05 -3.95
C PRO A 208 -17.98 1.32 -3.46
N ALA A 209 -18.33 0.75 -2.30
CA ALA A 209 -19.61 0.96 -1.62
C ALA A 209 -19.74 2.34 -0.94
N PHE A 210 -18.74 3.21 -1.10
CA PHE A 210 -18.64 4.52 -0.46
C PHE A 210 -18.11 5.57 -1.45
N LYS A 211 -18.25 6.85 -1.09
CA LYS A 211 -17.72 7.96 -1.91
C LYS A 211 -16.21 8.01 -1.80
N ILE A 212 -15.56 8.21 -2.95
CA ILE A 212 -14.11 8.39 -3.09
C ILE A 212 -13.80 9.77 -3.64
N ASP A 213 -12.60 10.25 -3.36
CA ASP A 213 -12.02 11.48 -3.91
C ASP A 213 -11.33 11.27 -5.27
N PHE A 214 -11.21 10.02 -5.73
CA PHE A 214 -10.70 9.68 -7.06
C PHE A 214 -11.77 9.87 -8.16
N ASP A 215 -11.31 10.23 -9.35
CA ASP A 215 -12.15 10.17 -10.56
C ASP A 215 -12.08 8.75 -11.14
N LEU A 216 -13.16 7.98 -11.03
CA LEU A 216 -13.18 6.60 -11.52
C LEU A 216 -13.03 6.47 -13.04
N HIS A 217 -13.36 7.50 -13.80
CA HIS A 217 -13.21 7.49 -15.26
C HIS A 217 -11.80 7.89 -15.71
N ASP A 218 -11.02 8.50 -14.82
CA ASP A 218 -9.70 9.05 -15.09
C ASP A 218 -8.76 8.87 -13.88
N LEU A 219 -8.69 7.63 -13.37
CA LEU A 219 -8.13 7.31 -12.05
C LEU A 219 -6.69 7.81 -11.87
N ILE A 220 -5.79 7.41 -12.77
CA ILE A 220 -4.36 7.75 -12.65
C ILE A 220 -4.11 9.24 -12.91
N PRO A 221 -4.62 9.86 -13.99
CA PRO A 221 -4.40 11.29 -14.20
C PRO A 221 -5.06 12.15 -13.11
N SER A 222 -6.17 11.72 -12.49
CA SER A 222 -6.76 12.39 -11.32
C SER A 222 -5.84 12.31 -10.09
N CYS A 223 -5.21 11.16 -9.85
CA CYS A 223 -4.17 11.03 -8.81
C CYS A 223 -2.99 11.95 -9.10
N GLU A 224 -2.48 12.00 -10.33
CA GLU A 224 -1.37 12.87 -10.73
C GLU A 224 -1.69 14.36 -10.54
N ARG A 225 -2.89 14.80 -10.94
CA ARG A 225 -3.35 16.19 -10.70
C ARG A 225 -3.37 16.53 -9.22
N THR A 226 -3.90 15.63 -8.38
CA THR A 226 -3.95 15.82 -6.93
C THR A 226 -2.55 15.87 -6.32
N PHE A 227 -1.67 14.97 -6.75
CA PHE A 227 -0.26 14.93 -6.34
C PHE A 227 0.47 16.23 -6.71
N LEU A 228 0.42 16.65 -7.98
CA LEU A 228 1.10 17.86 -8.46
C LEU A 228 0.58 19.12 -7.76
N TRP A 229 -0.73 19.19 -7.50
CA TRP A 229 -1.31 20.29 -6.73
C TRP A 229 -0.77 20.32 -5.30
N ARG A 230 -0.77 19.18 -4.58
CA ARG A 230 -0.19 19.09 -3.22
C ARG A 230 1.30 19.43 -3.20
N TYR A 231 2.04 18.95 -4.21
CA TYR A 231 3.46 19.23 -4.35
C TYR A 231 3.72 20.72 -4.54
N SER A 232 2.93 21.40 -5.40
CA SER A 232 3.07 22.85 -5.59
C SER A 232 2.83 23.64 -4.31
N LEU A 233 1.88 23.21 -3.47
CA LEU A 233 1.63 23.84 -2.17
C LEU A 233 2.75 23.61 -1.16
N SER A 234 3.45 22.48 -1.21
CA SER A 234 4.59 22.22 -0.32
C SER A 234 5.82 23.07 -0.61
N LYS A 235 5.81 23.81 -1.74
CA LYS A 235 6.90 24.72 -2.15
C LYS A 235 6.60 26.20 -1.90
N LEU A 236 5.43 26.51 -1.33
CA LEU A 236 5.04 27.86 -0.88
C LEU A 236 5.41 28.05 0.59
#